data_AF-A0A432UFT9-F1
#
_entry.id   AF-A0A432UFT9-F1
#
_cell.length_a   1.000
_cell.length_b   1.000
_cell.length_c   1.000
_cell.angle_alpha   90.00
_cell.angle_beta   90.00
_cell.angle_gamma   90.00
#
_symmetry.space_group_name_H-M   'P 1'
#
loop_
_entity.id
_entity.type
_entity.pdbx_description
1 polymer ?
#
loop_
_entity_poly.entity_id
_entity_poly.type
_entity_poly.pdbx_seq_one_letter_code
_entity_poly.pdbx_strand_id
1 'polypeptide(L)'
;MLNCKSCSYFKSYFAVILAAAISVRFYPQYSSLITLLLLTGIPIVVFKKSPEELGLKEFKRGFLWGAFFSLLILPLFYLIAPEKSPFQISQAVSLIPYYLGIAVGEEVFFRGFFYSTFENESLFSFLTKNNLVSSTLFAVAHALVYYNPEMFKVFFPSLVMGFLFERSGSLLAPIIFHCLSDVVYHFARV
;
A
#
# COMPACT_ATOMS: atom_id res chain seq x y z
N MET A 1 17.39 -29.08 -8.68
CA MET A 1 17.23 -27.62 -8.42
C MET A 1 16.16 -27.47 -7.35
N LEU A 2 16.56 -27.11 -6.13
CA LEU A 2 15.63 -26.93 -5.01
C LEU A 2 14.67 -25.79 -5.36
N ASN A 3 13.39 -26.12 -5.53
CA ASN A 3 12.32 -25.16 -5.79
C ASN A 3 12.06 -24.36 -4.51
N CYS A 4 12.88 -23.33 -4.27
CA CYS A 4 12.66 -22.42 -3.16
C CYS A 4 11.40 -21.59 -3.46
N LYS A 5 10.30 -21.90 -2.76
CA LYS A 5 9.03 -21.17 -2.90
C LYS A 5 9.27 -19.67 -2.74
N SER A 6 10.05 -19.26 -1.73
CA SER A 6 10.42 -17.86 -1.45
C SER A 6 11.09 -17.14 -2.62
N CYS A 7 11.91 -17.82 -3.42
CA CYS A 7 12.54 -17.22 -4.61
C CYS A 7 11.52 -16.85 -5.70
N SER A 8 10.42 -17.59 -5.83
CA SER A 8 9.34 -17.26 -6.78
C SER A 8 8.61 -15.97 -6.39
N TYR A 9 8.44 -15.73 -5.09
CA TYR A 9 7.83 -14.51 -4.57
C TYR A 9 8.70 -13.29 -4.86
N PHE A 10 10.00 -13.33 -4.55
CA PHE A 10 10.91 -12.22 -4.85
C PHE A 10 10.98 -11.89 -6.36
N LYS A 11 10.95 -12.91 -7.23
CA LYS A 11 10.84 -12.70 -8.69
C LYS A 11 9.58 -11.94 -9.06
N SER A 12 8.46 -12.22 -8.40
CA SER A 12 7.19 -11.54 -8.63
C SER A 12 7.25 -10.07 -8.22
N TYR A 13 7.87 -9.74 -7.07
CA TYR A 13 8.11 -8.34 -6.67
C TYR A 13 8.93 -7.59 -7.71
N PHE A 14 10.05 -8.16 -8.15
CA PHE A 14 10.90 -7.54 -9.16
C PHE A 14 10.17 -7.34 -10.49
N ALA A 15 9.41 -8.36 -10.94
CA ALA A 15 8.64 -8.29 -12.18
C ALA A 15 7.56 -7.20 -12.12
N VAL A 16 6.84 -7.07 -11.00
CA VAL A 16 5.84 -6.01 -10.80
C VAL A 16 6.49 -4.64 -10.84
N ILE A 17 7.58 -4.42 -10.09
CA ILE A 17 8.27 -3.14 -10.04
C ILE A 17 8.78 -2.74 -11.43
N LEU A 18 9.40 -3.69 -12.16
CA LEU A 18 9.89 -3.44 -13.51
C LEU A 18 8.75 -3.12 -14.48
N ALA A 19 7.68 -3.91 -14.47
CA ALA A 19 6.53 -3.69 -15.35
C ALA A 19 5.81 -2.38 -15.05
N ALA A 20 5.68 -2.01 -13.77
CA ALA A 20 5.12 -0.72 -13.34
C ALA A 20 6.02 0.45 -13.74
N ALA A 21 7.34 0.35 -13.56
CA ALA A 21 8.28 1.40 -13.95
C ALA A 21 8.30 1.63 -15.48
N ILE A 22 8.18 0.56 -16.26
CA ILE A 22 8.04 0.63 -17.72
C ILE A 22 6.68 1.22 -18.11
N SER A 23 5.60 0.77 -17.49
CA SER A 23 4.25 1.24 -17.83
C SER A 23 4.08 2.73 -17.51
N VAL A 24 4.57 3.21 -16.38
CA VAL A 24 4.57 4.64 -16.02
C VAL A 24 5.39 5.47 -17.01
N ARG A 25 6.54 4.95 -17.47
CA ARG A 25 7.42 5.69 -18.38
C ARG A 25 6.90 5.76 -19.83
N PHE A 26 6.38 4.65 -20.34
CA PHE A 26 6.06 4.51 -21.78
C PHE A 26 4.56 4.48 -22.08
N TYR A 27 3.72 4.13 -21.10
CA TYR A 27 2.27 3.97 -21.26
C TYR A 27 1.49 4.59 -20.09
N PRO A 28 1.72 5.88 -19.74
CA PRO A 28 1.18 6.50 -18.53
C PRO A 28 -0.35 6.46 -18.45
N GLN A 29 -1.05 6.46 -19.60
CA GLN A 29 -2.51 6.35 -19.66
C GLN A 29 -3.06 4.98 -19.24
N TYR A 30 -2.24 3.92 -19.27
CA TYR A 30 -2.64 2.56 -18.90
C TYR A 30 -1.94 2.08 -17.62
N SER A 31 -0.97 2.84 -17.10
CA SER A 31 -0.09 2.42 -16.01
C SER A 31 -0.88 2.01 -14.76
N SER A 32 -1.87 2.81 -14.33
CA SER A 32 -2.67 2.51 -13.15
C SER A 32 -3.46 1.20 -13.29
N LEU A 33 -4.03 0.94 -14.47
CA LEU A 33 -4.77 -0.31 -14.74
C LEU A 33 -3.81 -1.51 -14.77
N ILE A 34 -2.68 -1.39 -15.47
CA ILE A 34 -1.66 -2.44 -15.56
C ILE A 34 -1.16 -2.78 -14.14
N THR A 35 -0.82 -1.77 -13.36
CA THR A 35 -0.31 -1.94 -11.99
C THR A 35 -1.35 -2.58 -11.08
N LEU A 36 -2.61 -2.13 -11.12
CA LEU A 36 -3.70 -2.76 -10.36
C LEU A 36 -3.87 -4.25 -10.71
N LEU A 37 -3.89 -4.58 -12.01
CA LEU A 37 -4.03 -5.95 -12.48
C LEU A 37 -2.85 -6.83 -12.07
N LEU A 38 -1.62 -6.30 -12.08
CA LEU A 38 -0.45 -7.05 -11.64
C LEU A 38 -0.44 -7.26 -10.13
N LEU A 39 -0.68 -6.21 -9.36
CA LEU A 39 -0.64 -6.23 -7.89
C LEU A 39 -1.73 -7.13 -7.29
N THR A 40 -2.91 -7.22 -7.92
CA THR A 40 -3.99 -8.10 -7.47
C THR A 40 -3.99 -9.47 -8.17
N GLY A 41 -3.70 -9.49 -9.47
CA GLY A 41 -3.74 -10.70 -10.30
C GLY A 41 -2.64 -11.69 -9.96
N ILE A 42 -1.43 -11.23 -9.60
CA ILE A 42 -0.35 -12.17 -9.22
C ILE A 42 -0.73 -12.94 -7.95
N PRO A 43 -1.10 -12.30 -6.81
CA PRO A 43 -1.52 -13.03 -5.62
C PRO A 43 -2.71 -13.98 -5.86
N ILE A 44 -3.73 -13.52 -6.58
CA ILE A 44 -5.01 -14.23 -6.72
C ILE A 44 -4.95 -15.31 -7.81
N VAL A 45 -4.42 -15.00 -8.98
CA VAL A 45 -4.45 -15.91 -10.14
C VAL A 45 -3.21 -16.81 -10.20
N VAL A 46 -2.02 -16.24 -9.96
CA VAL A 46 -0.76 -17.00 -10.05
C VAL A 46 -0.52 -17.81 -8.79
N PHE A 47 -0.68 -17.19 -7.62
CA PHE A 47 -0.42 -17.83 -6.33
C PHE A 47 -1.67 -18.39 -5.64
N LYS A 48 -2.86 -18.20 -6.23
CA LYS A 48 -4.13 -18.77 -5.76
C LYS A 48 -4.46 -18.45 -4.29
N LYS A 49 -4.05 -17.28 -3.81
CA LYS A 49 -4.34 -16.84 -2.44
C LYS A 49 -5.83 -16.55 -2.28
N SER A 50 -6.42 -17.08 -1.21
CA SER A 50 -7.82 -16.76 -0.87
C SER A 50 -7.95 -15.33 -0.34
N PRO A 51 -9.14 -14.72 -0.42
CA PRO A 51 -9.40 -13.41 0.20
C PRO A 51 -9.02 -13.37 1.69
N GLU A 52 -9.32 -14.44 2.44
CA GLU A 52 -9.03 -14.56 3.87
C GLU A 52 -7.53 -14.66 4.15
N GLU A 53 -6.77 -15.37 3.32
CA GLU A 53 -5.30 -15.42 3.40
C GLU A 53 -4.68 -14.04 3.16
N LEU A 54 -5.25 -13.27 2.23
CA LEU A 54 -4.83 -11.89 1.95
C LEU A 54 -5.29 -10.89 3.03
N GLY A 55 -6.07 -11.34 4.02
CA GLY A 55 -6.54 -10.51 5.12
C GLY A 55 -7.83 -9.74 4.83
N LEU A 56 -8.60 -10.10 3.80
CA LEU A 56 -9.96 -9.59 3.56
C LEU A 56 -10.96 -10.24 4.54
N LYS A 57 -10.79 -9.93 5.82
CA LYS A 57 -11.58 -10.40 6.96
C LYS A 57 -11.71 -9.30 8.00
N GLU A 58 -12.46 -9.55 9.07
CA GLU A 58 -12.57 -8.64 10.22
C GLU A 58 -12.99 -7.20 9.82
N PHE A 59 -13.88 -7.05 8.82
CA PHE A 59 -14.20 -5.76 8.20
C PHE A 59 -14.62 -4.67 9.19
N LYS A 60 -15.40 -5.01 10.24
CA LYS A 60 -15.78 -4.04 11.27
C LYS A 60 -14.55 -3.49 12.01
N ARG A 61 -13.63 -4.36 12.41
CA ARG A 61 -12.39 -3.98 13.09
C ARG A 61 -11.48 -3.21 12.13
N GLY A 62 -11.38 -3.65 10.88
CA GLY A 62 -10.67 -2.96 9.81
C GLY A 62 -11.15 -1.53 9.61
N PHE A 63 -12.46 -1.34 9.46
CA PHE A 63 -13.08 -0.03 9.30
C PHE A 63 -12.81 0.88 10.50
N LEU A 64 -13.02 0.40 11.73
CA LEU A 64 -12.81 1.19 12.94
C LEU A 64 -11.36 1.67 13.08
N TRP A 65 -10.38 0.77 12.88
CA TRP A 65 -8.96 1.12 12.95
C TRP A 65 -8.56 2.08 11.82
N GLY A 66 -8.97 1.79 10.58
CA GLY A 66 -8.67 2.64 9.42
C GLY A 66 -9.24 4.05 9.57
N ALA A 67 -10.51 4.18 9.96
CA ALA A 67 -11.16 5.46 10.19
C ALA A 67 -10.53 6.22 11.36
N PHE A 68 -10.31 5.56 12.50
CA PHE A 68 -9.72 6.19 13.69
C PHE A 68 -8.33 6.77 13.41
N PHE A 69 -7.43 5.99 12.80
CA PHE A 69 -6.08 6.47 12.50
C PHE A 69 -6.04 7.51 11.39
N SER A 70 -6.96 7.42 10.42
CA SER A 70 -7.09 8.47 9.39
C SER A 70 -7.50 9.81 10.01
N LEU A 71 -8.48 9.80 10.92
CA LEU A 71 -8.92 11.00 11.65
C LEU A 71 -7.87 11.52 12.63
N LEU A 72 -7.02 10.65 13.15
CA LEU A 72 -5.96 11.04 14.08
C LEU A 72 -4.75 11.65 13.36
N ILE A 73 -4.26 11.02 12.29
CA ILE A 73 -2.97 11.36 11.66
C ILE A 73 -3.15 12.38 10.54
N LEU A 74 -4.13 12.21 9.66
CA LEU A 74 -4.20 12.98 8.41
C LEU A 74 -4.54 14.46 8.62
N PRO A 75 -5.42 14.85 9.57
CA PRO A 75 -5.60 16.27 9.89
C PRO A 75 -4.32 16.92 10.42
N LEU A 76 -3.56 16.21 11.28
CA LEU A 76 -2.28 16.72 11.79
C LEU A 76 -1.28 16.90 10.65
N PHE A 77 -1.18 15.92 9.75
CA PHE A 77 -0.35 16.02 8.55
C PHE A 77 -0.74 17.22 7.68
N TYR A 78 -2.04 17.41 7.41
CA TYR A 78 -2.54 18.54 6.63
C TYR A 78 -2.16 19.89 7.27
N LEU A 79 -2.19 20.00 8.61
CA LEU A 79 -1.83 21.24 9.31
C LEU A 79 -0.34 21.58 9.22
N ILE A 80 0.53 20.56 9.28
CA ILE A 80 1.99 20.76 9.28
C ILE A 80 2.62 20.81 7.88
N ALA A 81 1.91 20.34 6.85
CA ALA A 81 2.43 20.31 5.47
C ALA A 81 2.80 21.73 4.99
N PRO A 82 3.98 21.93 4.38
CA PRO A 82 4.42 23.26 3.95
C PRO A 82 3.54 23.84 2.83
N GLU A 83 3.17 23.01 1.87
CA GLU A 83 2.35 23.41 0.72
C GLU A 83 0.93 22.90 0.90
N LYS A 84 -0.04 23.82 0.89
CA LYS A 84 -1.45 23.51 1.08
C LYS A 84 -2.30 24.20 0.02
N SER A 85 -3.32 23.48 -0.45
CA SER A 85 -4.41 24.03 -1.25
C SER A 85 -5.72 23.93 -0.47
N PRO A 86 -6.72 24.80 -0.73
CA PRO A 86 -8.00 24.74 -0.02
C PRO A 86 -8.65 23.37 -0.18
N PHE A 87 -8.94 22.72 0.94
CA PHE A 87 -9.62 21.43 0.94
C PHE A 87 -11.04 21.58 0.40
N GLN A 88 -11.35 20.89 -0.70
CA GLN A 88 -12.67 20.91 -1.34
C GLN A 88 -13.31 19.53 -1.24
N ILE A 89 -14.44 19.44 -0.54
CA ILE A 89 -15.12 18.16 -0.28
C ILE A 89 -15.56 17.48 -1.57
N SER A 90 -16.11 18.23 -2.53
CA SER A 90 -16.55 17.68 -3.82
C SER A 90 -15.41 17.04 -4.60
N GLN A 91 -14.24 17.69 -4.61
CA GLN A 91 -13.03 17.18 -5.24
C GLN A 91 -12.45 16.01 -4.45
N ALA A 92 -12.41 16.08 -3.13
CA ALA A 92 -11.95 14.97 -2.30
C ALA A 92 -12.77 13.69 -2.55
N VAL A 93 -14.10 13.83 -2.61
CA VAL A 93 -15.03 12.72 -2.91
C VAL A 93 -14.82 12.18 -4.33
N SER A 94 -14.60 13.04 -5.33
CA SER A 94 -14.38 12.59 -6.71
C SER A 94 -13.05 11.84 -6.91
N LEU A 95 -12.07 12.07 -6.05
CA LEU A 95 -10.77 11.39 -6.07
C LEU A 95 -10.80 9.99 -5.42
N ILE A 96 -11.79 9.71 -4.55
CA ILE A 96 -11.87 8.44 -3.80
C ILE A 96 -11.85 7.21 -4.72
N PRO A 97 -12.65 7.10 -5.80
CA PRO A 97 -12.65 5.89 -6.61
C PRO A 97 -11.29 5.58 -7.24
N TYR A 98 -10.55 6.62 -7.64
CA TYR A 98 -9.22 6.49 -8.22
C TYR A 98 -8.20 5.99 -7.19
N TYR A 99 -8.09 6.68 -6.05
CA TYR A 99 -7.12 6.30 -5.01
C TYR A 99 -7.50 5.02 -4.28
N LEU A 100 -8.79 4.68 -4.20
CA LEU A 100 -9.23 3.40 -3.66
C LEU A 100 -8.73 2.24 -4.52
N GLY A 101 -8.77 2.38 -5.85
CA GLY A 101 -8.22 1.37 -6.75
C GLY A 101 -6.73 1.14 -6.53
N ILE A 102 -5.96 2.22 -6.41
CA ILE A 102 -4.51 2.17 -6.11
C ILE A 102 -4.27 1.49 -4.76
N ALA A 103 -4.92 2.00 -3.69
CA ALA A 103 -4.79 1.48 -2.35
C ALA A 103 -5.14 -0.02 -2.26
N VAL A 104 -6.21 -0.46 -2.92
CA VAL A 104 -6.58 -1.89 -2.96
C VAL A 104 -5.48 -2.72 -3.59
N GLY A 105 -4.98 -2.33 -4.76
CA GLY A 105 -3.92 -3.09 -5.44
C GLY A 105 -2.66 -3.17 -4.58
N GLU A 106 -2.19 -2.01 -4.11
CA GLU A 106 -0.95 -1.92 -3.35
C GLU A 106 -1.03 -2.62 -2.00
N GLU A 107 -2.12 -2.47 -1.23
CA GLU A 107 -2.28 -3.18 0.04
C GLU A 107 -2.40 -4.69 -0.15
N VAL A 108 -3.15 -5.15 -1.16
CA VAL A 108 -3.24 -6.59 -1.48
C VAL A 108 -1.87 -7.18 -1.73
N PHE A 109 -1.00 -6.47 -2.46
CA PHE A 109 0.32 -6.99 -2.80
C PHE A 109 1.33 -6.84 -1.66
N PHE A 110 1.50 -5.64 -1.12
CA PHE A 110 2.55 -5.39 -0.14
C PHE A 110 2.19 -5.92 1.25
N ARG A 111 0.91 -6.01 1.60
CA ARG A 111 0.49 -6.47 2.94
C ARG A 111 -0.12 -7.86 2.82
N GLY A 112 -1.25 -8.02 2.14
CA GLY A 112 -1.94 -9.31 2.04
C GLY A 112 -1.03 -10.44 1.52
N PHE A 113 -0.44 -10.25 0.35
CA PHE A 113 0.40 -11.25 -0.29
C PHE A 113 1.74 -11.47 0.44
N PHE A 114 2.42 -10.39 0.82
CA PHE A 114 3.67 -10.49 1.60
C PHE A 114 3.47 -11.24 2.92
N TYR A 115 2.50 -10.81 3.74
CA TYR A 115 2.28 -11.35 5.07
C TYR A 115 1.73 -12.78 5.04
N SER A 116 0.98 -13.15 4.01
CA SER A 116 0.53 -14.54 3.82
C SER A 116 1.64 -15.48 3.35
N THR A 117 2.83 -14.97 3.08
CA THR A 117 3.97 -15.71 2.53
C THR A 117 5.10 -15.83 3.54
N PHE A 118 5.43 -14.74 4.23
CA PHE A 118 6.61 -14.66 5.09
C PHE A 118 6.22 -14.71 6.57
N GLU A 119 6.99 -15.48 7.34
CA GLU A 119 6.83 -15.56 8.78
C GLU A 119 7.08 -14.21 9.42
N ASN A 120 6.12 -13.76 10.21
CA ASN A 120 6.22 -12.50 10.93
C ASN A 120 6.83 -12.73 12.32
N GLU A 121 7.73 -11.84 12.71
CA GLU A 121 8.33 -11.84 14.05
C GLU A 121 8.36 -10.40 14.58
N SER A 122 8.21 -10.27 15.89
CA SER A 122 8.30 -8.98 16.57
C SER A 122 9.77 -8.55 16.64
N LEU A 123 10.09 -7.35 16.17
CA LEU A 123 11.40 -6.72 16.36
C LEU A 123 11.37 -5.79 17.58
N PHE A 124 10.29 -5.03 17.73
CA PHE A 124 9.98 -4.15 18.85
C PHE A 124 8.47 -4.19 19.16
N SER A 125 8.03 -3.62 20.28
CA SER A 125 6.63 -3.68 20.73
C SER A 125 5.57 -3.23 19.71
N PHE A 126 5.95 -2.36 18.77
CA PHE A 126 5.09 -1.82 17.70
C PHE A 126 5.60 -2.07 16.28
N LEU A 127 6.74 -2.76 16.11
CA LEU A 127 7.36 -2.99 14.81
C LEU A 127 7.73 -4.47 14.63
N THR A 128 7.30 -5.03 13.52
CA THR A 128 7.59 -6.42 13.14
C THR A 128 8.53 -6.47 11.94
N LYS A 129 9.12 -7.64 11.70
CA LYS A 129 9.91 -7.91 10.50
C LYS A 129 9.11 -7.68 9.23
N ASN A 130 7.87 -8.18 9.16
CA ASN A 130 7.09 -8.03 7.93
C ASN A 130 6.73 -6.57 7.67
N ASN A 131 6.42 -5.79 8.71
CA ASN A 131 6.12 -4.37 8.53
C ASN A 131 7.34 -3.60 8.03
N LEU A 132 8.51 -3.84 8.63
CA LEU A 132 9.75 -3.17 8.23
C LEU A 132 10.14 -3.54 6.80
N VAL A 133 10.14 -4.83 6.45
CA VAL A 133 10.57 -5.30 5.13
C VAL A 133 9.57 -4.89 4.06
N SER A 134 8.27 -5.11 4.28
CA SER A 134 7.24 -4.70 3.33
C SER A 134 7.27 -3.19 3.09
N SER A 135 7.42 -2.38 4.14
CA SER A 135 7.51 -0.92 3.99
C SER A 135 8.76 -0.45 3.27
N THR A 136 9.87 -1.15 3.47
CA THR A 136 11.10 -0.89 2.71
C THR A 136 10.89 -1.23 1.22
N LEU A 137 10.31 -2.39 0.91
CA LEU A 137 10.00 -2.78 -0.46
C LEU A 137 9.02 -1.81 -1.14
N PHE A 138 8.01 -1.35 -0.40
CA PHE A 138 7.04 -0.36 -0.85
C PHE A 138 7.70 0.97 -1.24
N ALA A 139 8.58 1.48 -0.37
CA ALA A 139 9.31 2.72 -0.60
C ALA A 139 10.32 2.61 -1.75
N VAL A 140 11.05 1.49 -1.84
CA VAL A 140 11.96 1.21 -2.95
C VAL A 140 11.20 1.11 -4.27
N ALA A 141 10.05 0.41 -4.30
CA ALA A 141 9.21 0.33 -5.48
C ALA A 141 8.80 1.72 -5.98
N HIS A 142 8.38 2.61 -5.08
CA HIS A 142 8.01 3.98 -5.41
C HIS A 142 9.19 4.79 -5.96
N ALA A 143 10.35 4.71 -5.31
CA ALA A 143 11.55 5.41 -5.78
C ALA A 143 11.96 4.96 -7.20
N LEU A 144 11.83 3.67 -7.50
CA LEU A 144 12.17 3.10 -8.81
C LEU A 144 11.11 3.38 -9.88
N VAL A 145 9.82 3.23 -9.56
CA VAL A 145 8.71 3.43 -10.52
C VAL A 145 8.62 4.89 -10.96
N TYR A 146 8.82 5.84 -10.04
CA TYR A 146 8.78 7.27 -10.34
C TYR A 146 10.14 7.87 -10.69
N TYR A 147 11.22 7.07 -10.67
CA TYR A 147 12.60 7.52 -10.90
C TYR A 147 12.99 8.71 -10.01
N ASN A 148 12.46 8.77 -8.79
CA ASN A 148 12.68 9.86 -7.84
C ASN A 148 12.97 9.29 -6.43
N PRO A 149 14.21 9.41 -5.93
CA PRO A 149 14.58 8.96 -4.59
C PRO A 149 13.78 9.58 -3.45
N GLU A 150 13.26 10.81 -3.60
CA GLU A 150 12.43 11.47 -2.59
C GLU A 150 11.14 10.70 -2.29
N MET A 151 10.68 9.88 -3.25
CA MET A 151 9.51 9.03 -3.05
C MET A 151 9.73 7.97 -1.98
N PHE A 152 10.97 7.74 -1.53
CA PHE A 152 11.23 6.90 -0.35
C PHE A 152 10.51 7.40 0.91
N LYS A 153 10.08 8.68 0.95
CA LYS A 153 9.25 9.23 2.04
C LYS A 153 7.97 8.44 2.33
N VAL A 154 7.44 7.70 1.35
CA VAL A 154 6.28 6.81 1.52
C VAL A 154 6.56 5.60 2.44
N PHE A 155 7.83 5.37 2.81
CA PHE A 155 8.23 4.44 3.86
C PHE A 155 7.48 4.67 5.18
N PHE A 156 7.35 5.93 5.62
CA PHE A 156 6.73 6.27 6.90
C PHE A 156 5.23 5.98 6.95
N PRO A 157 4.38 6.46 6.00
CA PRO A 157 2.97 6.07 6.00
C PRO A 157 2.80 4.57 5.75
N SER A 158 3.71 3.91 5.03
CA SER A 158 3.70 2.45 4.89
C SER A 158 3.87 1.71 6.21
N LEU A 159 4.71 2.21 7.13
CA LEU A 159 4.84 1.61 8.47
C LEU A 159 3.53 1.67 9.25
N VAL A 160 2.78 2.78 9.10
CA VAL A 160 1.44 2.94 9.69
C VAL A 160 0.48 1.92 9.09
N MET A 161 0.47 1.75 7.76
CA MET A 161 -0.36 0.76 7.08
C MET A 161 -0.06 -0.67 7.56
N GLY A 162 1.22 -1.04 7.68
CA GLY A 162 1.61 -2.35 8.22
C GLY A 162 1.16 -2.55 9.68
N PHE A 163 1.30 -1.52 10.52
CA PHE A 163 0.79 -1.54 11.89
C PHE A 163 -0.74 -1.71 11.93
N LEU A 164 -1.46 -0.97 11.09
CA LEU A 164 -2.93 -1.07 10.99
C LEU A 164 -3.37 -2.47 10.55
N PHE A 165 -2.67 -3.06 9.59
CA PHE A 165 -2.93 -4.44 9.15
C PHE A 165 -2.79 -5.43 10.32
N GLU A 166 -1.68 -5.35 11.07
CA GLU A 166 -1.39 -6.26 12.18
C GLU A 166 -2.36 -6.09 13.36
N ARG A 167 -2.68 -4.84 13.73
CA ARG A 167 -3.58 -4.56 14.86
C ARG A 167 -5.03 -4.83 14.52
N SER A 168 -5.47 -4.50 13.31
CA SER A 168 -6.84 -4.75 12.90
C SER A 168 -7.08 -6.18 12.41
N GLY A 169 -6.03 -6.93 12.03
CA GLY A 169 -6.16 -8.26 11.42
C GLY A 169 -6.91 -8.23 10.08
N SER A 170 -7.04 -7.04 9.49
CA SER A 170 -7.87 -6.75 8.32
C SER A 170 -7.11 -5.89 7.33
N LEU A 171 -7.19 -6.24 6.05
CA LEU A 171 -6.67 -5.44 4.96
C LEU A 171 -7.49 -4.15 4.75
N LEU A 172 -8.72 -4.09 5.26
CA LEU A 172 -9.55 -2.90 5.10
C LEU A 172 -8.99 -1.69 5.85
N ALA A 173 -8.34 -1.88 7.02
CA ALA A 173 -7.76 -0.78 7.78
C ALA A 173 -6.68 -0.01 7.00
N PRO A 174 -5.62 -0.66 6.48
CA PRO A 174 -4.62 0.04 5.68
C PRO A 174 -5.19 0.56 4.36
N ILE A 175 -6.15 -0.12 3.70
CA ILE A 175 -6.77 0.37 2.45
C ILE A 175 -7.45 1.72 2.67
N ILE A 176 -8.24 1.85 3.75
CA ILE A 176 -8.90 3.11 4.11
C ILE A 176 -7.87 4.20 4.38
N PHE A 177 -6.88 3.89 5.23
CA PHE A 177 -5.84 4.86 5.58
C PHE A 177 -5.04 5.32 4.37
N HIS A 178 -4.65 4.40 3.49
CA HIS A 178 -3.90 4.69 2.27
C HIS A 178 -4.71 5.56 1.31
N CYS A 179 -5.93 5.14 0.97
CA CYS A 179 -6.80 5.93 0.08
C CYS A 179 -7.01 7.36 0.61
N LEU A 180 -7.26 7.53 1.91
CA LEU A 180 -7.44 8.84 2.51
C LEU A 180 -6.13 9.63 2.60
N SER A 181 -4.99 8.96 2.80
CA SER A 181 -3.66 9.59 2.77
C SER A 181 -3.40 10.22 1.41
N ASP A 182 -3.69 9.51 0.32
CA ASP A 182 -3.49 10.03 -1.03
C ASP A 182 -4.44 11.19 -1.36
N VAL A 183 -5.71 11.09 -0.94
CA VAL A 183 -6.67 12.19 -1.06
C VAL A 183 -6.16 13.42 -0.32
N VAL A 184 -5.67 13.28 0.92
CA VAL A 184 -5.13 14.41 1.69
C VAL A 184 -3.84 14.94 1.07
N TYR A 185 -2.96 14.06 0.58
CA TYR A 185 -1.71 14.44 -0.08
C TYR A 185 -1.95 15.22 -1.39
N HIS A 186 -3.08 14.99 -2.06
CA HIS A 186 -3.51 15.81 -3.19
C HIS A 186 -3.64 17.30 -2.81
N PHE A 187 -4.15 17.57 -1.61
CA PHE A 187 -4.34 18.93 -1.09
C PHE A 187 -3.16 19.48 -0.29
N ALA A 188 -2.33 18.61 0.29
CA ALA A 188 -1.21 18.98 1.17
C ALA A 188 0.06 18.22 0.79
N ARG A 189 1.09 18.94 0.34
CA ARG A 189 2.35 18.38 -0.17
C ARG A 189 3.52 18.70 0.75
N VAL A 190 4.51 17.81 0.73
CA VAL A 190 5.81 17.92 1.39
C VAL A 190 6.88 17.96 0.34
#